data_AF-A0A2N2Z1F4-F1
#
_entry.id   AF-A0A2N2Z1F4-F1
#
_cell.length_a   1.000
_cell.length_b   1.000
_cell.length_c   1.000
_cell.angle_alpha   90.00
_cell.angle_beta   90.00
_cell.angle_gamma   90.00
#
_symmetry.space_group_name_H-M   'P 1'
#
loop_
_entity.id
_entity.type
_entity.pdbx_description
1 polymer ?
#
loop_
_entity_poly.entity_id
_entity_poly.type
_entity_poly.pdbx_seq_one_letter_code
_entity_poly.pdbx_strand_id
1 'polypeptide(L)'
;MIVVADSGSSKTHWRIIKPNGDAVEFLTIGLNPFHSAPAGYSDILSLDFPEDLNPKDVRKVFFYGSGCASDLMVQKVKSGLAVFFANASIDVNSDILGAARALFGKKDGIAVIL
;
A
#
# COMPACT_ATOMS: atom_id res chain seq x y z
N MET A 1 -1.34 10.56 -9.97
CA MET A 1 -0.61 10.43 -8.69
C MET A 1 -0.06 9.02 -8.54
N ILE A 2 1.00 8.84 -7.73
CA ILE A 2 1.52 7.54 -7.31
C ILE A 2 1.27 7.40 -5.81
N VAL A 3 0.88 6.21 -5.36
CA VAL A 3 0.70 5.89 -3.94
C VAL A 3 1.70 4.81 -3.55
N VAL A 4 2.35 4.99 -2.40
CA VAL A 4 3.19 3.97 -1.75
C VAL A 4 2.62 3.72 -0.36
N ALA A 5 2.46 2.45 0.00
CA ALA A 5 1.94 2.02 1.28
C ALA A 5 2.92 1.05 1.96
N ASP A 6 3.13 1.26 3.25
CA ASP A 6 3.84 0.34 4.14
C ASP A 6 2.89 -0.10 5.26
N SER A 7 2.49 -1.38 5.22
CA SER A 7 1.42 -1.94 6.04
C SER A 7 1.95 -2.98 7.02
N GLY A 8 2.14 -2.57 8.26
CA GLY A 8 2.33 -3.49 9.38
C GLY A 8 1.01 -4.11 9.87
N SER A 9 1.09 -4.88 10.95
CA SER A 9 -0.09 -5.52 11.57
C SER A 9 -1.04 -4.52 12.25
N SER A 10 -0.53 -3.38 12.72
CA SER A 10 -1.31 -2.40 13.51
C SER A 10 -1.72 -1.17 12.72
N LYS A 11 -0.86 -0.70 11.81
CA LYS A 11 -1.05 0.54 11.05
C LYS A 11 -0.54 0.38 9.63
N THR A 12 -1.10 1.18 8.73
CA THR A 12 -0.58 1.37 7.38
C THR A 12 -0.20 2.83 7.19
N HIS A 13 1.05 3.07 6.78
CA HIS A 13 1.56 4.38 6.41
C HIS A 13 1.42 4.56 4.91
N TRP A 14 0.78 5.65 4.49
CA TRP A 14 0.56 5.95 3.09
C TRP A 14 1.24 7.24 2.68
N ARG A 15 1.87 7.23 1.50
CA ARG A 15 2.43 8.40 0.85
C ARG A 15 1.82 8.55 -0.54
N ILE A 16 1.19 9.70 -0.79
CA ILE A 16 0.68 10.08 -2.10
C ILE A 16 1.65 11.08 -2.72
N ILE A 17 2.25 10.70 -3.84
CA ILE A 17 3.20 11.52 -4.59
C ILE A 17 2.44 12.19 -5.75
N LYS A 18 2.35 13.52 -5.69
CA LYS A 18 1.73 14.38 -6.71
C LYS A 18 2.66 14.53 -7.92
N PRO A 19 2.13 14.90 -9.11
CA PRO A 19 2.95 15.06 -10.32
C PRO A 19 4.06 16.11 -10.20
N ASN A 20 3.88 17.11 -9.33
CA ASN A 20 4.85 18.16 -9.05
C ASN A 20 5.96 17.73 -8.06
N GLY A 21 5.90 16.50 -7.54
CA GLY A 21 6.87 15.98 -6.56
C GLY A 21 6.45 16.12 -5.10
N ASP A 22 5.39 16.87 -4.81
CA ASP A 22 4.89 17.01 -3.44
C ASP A 22 4.34 15.69 -2.92
N ALA A 23 4.52 15.44 -1.61
CA ALA A 23 4.03 14.25 -0.95
C ALA A 23 2.99 14.60 0.13
N VAL A 24 1.91 13.83 0.16
CA VAL A 24 0.89 13.87 1.23
C VAL A 24 0.95 12.58 2.03
N GLU A 25 0.85 12.68 3.35
CA GLU A 25 0.74 11.53 4.25
C GLU A 25 -0.70 11.30 4.67
N PHE A 26 -1.05 10.03 4.88
CA PHE A 26 -2.15 9.66 5.75
C PHE A 26 -1.89 8.29 6.38
N LEU A 27 -2.66 7.95 7.41
CA LEU A 27 -2.56 6.70 8.14
C LEU A 27 -3.90 5.98 8.11
N THR A 28 -3.86 4.65 8.05
CA THR A 28 -5.02 3.80 8.29
C THR A 28 -4.67 2.75 9.33
N ILE A 29 -5.66 1.94 9.74
CA ILE A 29 -5.38 0.69 10.44
C ILE A 29 -4.54 -0.26 9.58
N GLY A 30 -3.92 -1.26 10.22
CA GLY A 30 -3.13 -2.29 9.54
C GLY A 30 -3.97 -3.10 8.56
N LEU A 31 -3.50 -3.23 7.32
CA LEU A 31 -4.18 -3.95 6.25
C LEU A 31 -3.48 -5.27 5.98
N ASN A 32 -3.82 -6.28 6.77
CA ASN A 32 -3.24 -7.60 6.67
C ASN A 32 -4.21 -8.56 5.94
N PRO A 33 -3.79 -9.25 4.86
CA PRO A 33 -4.67 -10.14 4.10
C PRO A 33 -5.18 -11.36 4.90
N PHE A 34 -4.56 -11.72 6.01
CA PHE A 34 -5.07 -12.79 6.89
C PHE A 34 -6.28 -12.34 7.73
N HIS A 35 -6.36 -11.06 8.08
CA HIS A 35 -7.37 -10.54 9.01
C HIS A 35 -8.41 -9.67 8.31
N SER A 36 -8.01 -8.90 7.30
CA SER A 36 -8.88 -7.96 6.59
C SER A 36 -9.63 -8.67 5.47
N ALA A 37 -10.96 -8.54 5.47
CA ALA A 37 -11.78 -8.93 4.32
C ALA A 37 -11.59 -7.92 3.17
N PRO A 38 -11.64 -8.35 1.88
CA PRO A 38 -11.42 -7.45 0.74
C PRO A 38 -12.35 -6.22 0.73
N ALA A 39 -13.60 -6.38 1.13
CA ALA A 39 -14.57 -5.29 1.20
C ALA A 39 -14.13 -4.18 2.17
N GLY A 40 -13.46 -4.55 3.27
CA GLY A 40 -13.04 -3.59 4.29
C GLY A 40 -11.94 -2.64 3.83
N TYR A 41 -11.17 -2.98 2.79
CA TYR A 41 -10.10 -2.10 2.29
C TYR A 41 -10.65 -0.77 1.78
N SER A 42 -11.74 -0.82 1.01
CA SER A 42 -12.37 0.39 0.46
C SER A 42 -12.99 1.25 1.55
N ASP A 43 -13.63 0.63 2.55
CA ASP A 43 -14.26 1.34 3.66
C ASP A 43 -13.22 2.07 4.53
N ILE A 44 -12.13 1.37 4.85
CA ILE A 44 -10.99 1.94 5.61
C ILE A 44 -10.38 3.12 4.83
N LEU A 45 -10.10 2.93 3.55
CA LEU A 45 -9.53 3.99 2.72
C LEU A 45 -10.49 5.18 2.59
N SER A 46 -11.79 4.95 2.46
CA SER A 46 -12.77 6.04 2.35
C SER A 46 -12.89 6.89 3.61
N LEU A 47 -12.53 6.33 4.78
CA LEU A 47 -12.57 7.04 6.05
C LEU A 47 -11.37 7.99 6.22
N ASP A 48 -10.18 7.55 5.81
CA ASP A 48 -8.91 8.22 6.16
C ASP A 48 -8.22 8.90 4.95
N PHE A 49 -8.69 8.67 3.72
CA PHE A 49 -8.07 9.24 2.53
C PHE A 49 -8.27 10.77 2.50
N PRO A 50 -7.23 11.56 2.13
CA PRO A 50 -7.33 13.03 2.14
C PRO A 50 -8.48 13.56 1.27
N GLU A 51 -9.37 14.35 1.87
CA GLU A 51 -10.58 14.87 1.22
C GLU A 51 -10.29 15.78 0.02
N ASP A 52 -9.11 16.42 -0.01
CA ASP A 52 -8.68 17.31 -1.10
C ASP A 52 -8.19 16.55 -2.34
N LEU A 53 -8.14 15.22 -2.28
CA LEU A 53 -7.62 14.36 -3.34
C LEU A 53 -8.70 13.41 -3.87
N ASN A 54 -8.64 13.14 -5.17
CA ASN A 54 -9.51 12.17 -5.81
C ASN A 54 -8.77 10.83 -6.01
N PRO A 55 -9.23 9.71 -5.44
CA PRO A 55 -8.57 8.41 -5.59
C PRO A 55 -8.54 7.93 -7.06
N LYS A 56 -9.46 8.40 -7.91
CA LYS A 56 -9.47 8.07 -9.35
C LYS A 56 -8.30 8.68 -10.14
N ASP A 57 -7.61 9.66 -9.57
CA ASP A 57 -6.42 10.27 -10.18
C ASP A 57 -5.11 9.52 -9.85
N VAL A 58 -5.19 8.50 -8.99
CA VAL A 58 -4.08 7.58 -8.72
C VAL A 58 -3.91 6.63 -9.91
N ARG A 59 -2.68 6.52 -10.41
CA ARG A 59 -2.35 5.69 -11.59
C ARG A 59 -1.47 4.49 -11.24
N LYS A 60 -0.75 4.55 -10.12
CA LYS A 60 0.06 3.45 -9.61
C LYS A 60 -0.05 3.38 -8.09
N VAL A 61 -0.19 2.17 -7.56
CA VAL A 61 -0.16 1.87 -6.13
C VAL A 61 0.92 0.82 -5.91
N PHE A 62 1.86 1.10 -5.02
CA PHE A 62 2.84 0.14 -4.52
C PHE A 62 2.49 -0.15 -3.06
N PHE A 63 2.07 -1.36 -2.76
CA PHE A 63 1.73 -1.79 -1.41
C PHE A 63 2.76 -2.79 -0.93
N TYR A 64 3.35 -2.53 0.24
CA TYR A 64 4.23 -3.44 0.95
C TYR A 64 3.57 -3.79 2.27
N GLY A 65 3.33 -5.07 2.55
CA GLY A 65 2.63 -5.41 3.77
C GLY A 65 2.94 -6.78 4.35
N SER A 66 2.78 -6.85 5.67
CA SER A 66 2.84 -8.10 6.42
C SER A 66 1.84 -9.11 5.87
N GLY A 67 2.29 -10.37 5.73
CA GLY A 67 1.46 -11.45 5.21
C GLY A 67 1.25 -11.47 3.69
N CYS A 68 1.83 -10.54 2.93
CA CYS A 68 1.78 -10.52 1.47
C CYS A 68 2.90 -11.37 0.84
N ALA A 69 2.97 -12.66 1.20
CA ALA A 69 4.05 -13.56 0.77
C ALA A 69 3.61 -14.65 -0.24
N SER A 70 2.31 -14.88 -0.40
CA SER A 70 1.77 -15.85 -1.36
C SER A 70 0.90 -15.17 -2.40
N ASP A 71 0.82 -15.75 -3.60
CA ASP A 71 0.01 -15.22 -4.69
C ASP A 71 -1.45 -15.02 -4.27
N LEU A 72 -2.01 -15.93 -3.48
CA LEU A 72 -3.37 -15.83 -2.96
C LEU A 72 -3.56 -14.56 -2.10
N MET A 73 -2.63 -14.29 -1.18
CA MET A 73 -2.70 -13.13 -0.29
C MET A 73 -2.48 -11.83 -1.06
N VAL A 74 -1.53 -11.82 -1.99
CA VAL A 74 -1.26 -10.73 -2.92
C VAL A 74 -2.52 -10.39 -3.73
N GLN A 75 -3.21 -11.38 -4.30
CA GLN A 75 -4.45 -11.15 -5.04
C GLN A 75 -5.57 -10.62 -4.15
N LYS A 76 -5.67 -11.07 -2.91
CA LYS A 76 -6.68 -10.59 -1.95
C LYS A 76 -6.51 -9.09 -1.67
N VAL A 77 -5.30 -8.65 -1.35
CA VAL A 77 -4.99 -7.22 -1.17
C VAL A 77 -5.24 -6.44 -2.45
N LYS A 78 -4.72 -6.93 -3.57
CA LYS A 78 -4.85 -6.26 -4.88
C LYS A 78 -6.31 -6.03 -5.25
N SER A 79 -7.17 -7.03 -5.02
CA SER A 79 -8.60 -6.94 -5.30
C SER A 79 -9.29 -5.92 -4.40
N GLY A 80 -8.96 -5.88 -3.10
CA GLY A 80 -9.50 -4.88 -2.18
C GLY A 80 -9.10 -3.45 -2.55
N LEU A 81 -7.83 -3.24 -2.86
CA LEU A 81 -7.31 -1.92 -3.26
C LEU A 81 -7.86 -1.46 -4.63
N ALA A 82 -8.13 -2.38 -5.55
CA ALA A 82 -8.65 -2.06 -6.88
C ALA A 82 -10.06 -1.45 -6.86
N VAL A 83 -10.85 -1.73 -5.82
CA VAL A 83 -12.18 -1.13 -5.64
C VAL A 83 -12.05 0.38 -5.42
N PHE A 84 -11.11 0.79 -4.57
CA PHE A 84 -10.91 2.20 -4.22
C PHE A 84 -10.07 2.94 -5.28
N PHE A 85 -8.97 2.34 -5.74
CA PHE A 85 -8.07 2.90 -6.75
C PHE A 85 -8.40 2.39 -8.16
N ALA A 86 -9.64 2.62 -8.61
CA ALA A 86 -10.21 2.02 -9.82
C ALA A 86 -9.39 2.21 -11.13
N ASN A 87 -8.57 3.25 -11.21
CA ASN A 87 -7.78 3.60 -12.39
C ASN A 87 -6.29 3.26 -12.27
N ALA A 88 -5.89 2.61 -11.17
CA ALA A 88 -4.49 2.37 -10.85
C ALA A 88 -4.01 0.96 -11.23
N SER A 89 -2.77 0.88 -11.69
CA SER A 89 -2.02 -0.38 -11.64
C SER A 89 -1.52 -0.62 -10.21
N ILE A 90 -1.84 -1.78 -9.64
CA ILE A 90 -1.53 -2.12 -8.25
C ILE A 90 -0.48 -3.23 -8.22
N ASP A 91 0.64 -2.94 -7.56
CA ASP A 91 1.74 -3.86 -7.25
C ASP A 91 1.77 -4.09 -5.74
N VAL A 92 1.67 -5.35 -5.33
CA VAL A 92 1.60 -5.75 -3.92
C VAL A 92 2.76 -6.69 -3.64
N ASN A 93 3.54 -6.39 -2.62
CA ASN A 93 4.70 -7.16 -2.19
C ASN A 93 4.74 -7.28 -0.66
N SER A 94 5.65 -8.11 -0.16
CA SER A 94 5.89 -8.23 1.28
C SER A 94 6.55 -6.96 1.85
N ASP A 95 6.28 -6.72 3.13
CA ASP A 95 6.96 -5.72 3.97
C ASP A 95 8.49 -5.86 3.93
N ILE A 96 9.02 -7.08 3.99
CA ILE A 96 10.47 -7.32 3.93
C ILE A 96 11.07 -6.87 2.58
N LEU A 97 10.35 -7.03 1.47
CA LEU A 97 10.80 -6.52 0.18
C LEU A 97 10.74 -4.99 0.13
N GLY A 98 9.71 -4.41 0.74
CA GLY A 98 9.60 -2.96 0.93
C GLY A 98 10.82 -2.40 1.68
N ALA A 99 11.17 -3.01 2.81
CA ALA A 99 12.33 -2.66 3.61
C ALA A 99 13.64 -2.79 2.82
N ALA A 100 13.83 -3.89 2.09
CA ALA A 100 15.03 -4.09 1.26
C ALA A 100 15.16 -3.03 0.15
N ARG A 101 14.06 -2.70 -0.54
CA ARG A 101 14.03 -1.65 -1.57
C ARG A 101 14.33 -0.27 -0.97
N ALA A 102 13.82 0.03 0.23
CA ALA A 102 14.05 1.30 0.91
C ALA A 102 15.51 1.44 1.38
N LEU A 103 16.11 0.39 1.94
CA LEU A 103 17.47 0.42 2.47
C LEU A 103 18.55 0.38 1.38
N PHE A 104 18.37 -0.46 0.37
CA PHE A 104 19.43 -0.78 -0.58
C PHE A 104 19.15 -0.32 -2.02
N GLY A 105 17.91 0.06 -2.34
CA GLY A 105 17.52 0.46 -3.69
C GLY A 105 17.77 -0.66 -4.70
N LYS A 106 18.83 -0.53 -5.49
CA LYS A 106 19.27 -1.51 -6.49
C LYS A 106 20.58 -2.24 -6.11
N LYS A 107 21.07 -2.05 -4.89
CA LYS A 107 22.30 -2.66 -4.39
C LYS A 107 21.98 -3.92 -3.58
N ASP A 108 22.96 -4.80 -3.47
CA ASP A 108 22.85 -5.98 -2.63
C ASP A 108 23.00 -5.63 -1.14
N GLY A 109 22.34 -6.39 -0.29
CA GLY A 109 22.36 -6.18 1.17
C GLY A 109 21.52 -7.19 1.93
N ILE A 110 21.56 -7.11 3.26
CA ILE A 110 20.76 -7.94 4.17
C ILE A 110 19.75 -7.02 4.87
N ALA A 111 18.45 -7.23 4.63
CA ALA A 111 17.37 -6.55 5.33
C ALA A 111 16.80 -7.44 6.44
N VAL A 112 16.60 -6.87 7.62
CA VAL A 112 15.97 -7.53 8.76
C VAL A 112 14.87 -6.61 9.28
N ILE A 113 13.68 -7.17 9.49
CA ILE A 113 12.53 -6.48 10.10
C ILE A 113 12.12 -7.23 11.38
N LEU A 114 11.57 -6.53 12.36
CA LEU A 114 11.23 -7.04 13.71
C LEU A 114 9.73 -7.28 13.88
#